data_AF-A0A380EHP3-F1
#
_entry.id   AF-A0A380EHP3-F1
#
_cell.length_a   1.000
_cell.length_b   1.000
_cell.length_c   1.000
_cell.angle_alpha   90.00
_cell.angle_beta   90.00
_cell.angle_gamma   90.00
#
_symmetry.space_group_name_H-M   'P 1'
#
loop_
_entity.id
_entity.type
_entity.pdbx_description
1 polymer ?
#
loop_
_entity_poly.entity_id
_entity_poly.type
_entity_poly.pdbx_seq_one_letter_code
_entity_poly.pdbx_strand_id
1 'polypeptide(L)'
;MKIQGLGSKKIAKLYKELNIVDKASLQVACENGKVSELSGFAKKTEQNILEAVKQLGAKKDRYPIDQMRRLNQEIIDYIDTLNYIDQYSSAGSFRRFKEMSKDLDFIISTDNPKAVQQQLLNIPNKVKEVAVGNTKVSLELAYDDETIGVDFRLIEPSAFYHTLQHFTGSKEHNIRIRQLAKARDEKVSEYGIEQADGTLIQYDSEAKIYEHFNVNFIPPAMREDGSEFDKDLSNIITIDDINGDIHMHTTYSDGAFSIRDMVEANIAKGYKFMVITDHSQSLRVANGLQVERLLRQNEEIKALDKEYSEIDIYSGTEMDILPDGSLDYDDEFLAQLDYVIGAIHQSFNQSEEQIMERLANACRNPYVRHIAHPTGRIIGRRDGYKPNIEH
;
A
#
# COMPACT_ATOMS: atom_id res chain seq x y z
N MET A 1 20.48 4.57 -0.30
CA MET A 1 19.81 3.29 0.09
C MET A 1 18.60 2.93 -0.77
N LYS A 2 18.08 3.82 -1.64
CA LYS A 2 16.84 3.59 -2.41
C LYS A 2 17.04 3.02 -3.85
N ILE A 3 18.27 2.67 -4.24
CA ILE A 3 18.58 2.18 -5.60
C ILE A 3 18.40 0.66 -5.67
N GLN A 4 17.58 0.20 -6.61
CA GLN A 4 17.34 -1.23 -6.84
C GLN A 4 18.65 -1.94 -7.24
N GLY A 5 18.91 -3.11 -6.63
CA GLY A 5 20.14 -3.88 -6.87
C GLY A 5 21.36 -3.47 -6.02
N LEU A 6 21.24 -2.40 -5.22
CA LEU A 6 22.23 -1.95 -4.24
C LEU A 6 21.87 -2.41 -2.82
N GLY A 7 22.20 -3.66 -2.50
CA GLY A 7 22.03 -4.20 -1.13
C GLY A 7 23.05 -3.65 -0.14
N SER A 8 22.81 -3.85 1.17
CA SER A 8 23.64 -3.35 2.29
C SER A 8 25.15 -3.63 2.12
N LYS A 9 25.52 -4.84 1.69
CA LYS A 9 26.93 -5.21 1.43
C LYS A 9 27.58 -4.37 0.32
N LYS A 10 26.84 -4.13 -0.78
CA LYS A 10 27.32 -3.31 -1.90
C LYS A 10 27.44 -1.85 -1.50
N ILE A 11 26.45 -1.34 -0.73
CA ILE A 11 26.48 0.02 -0.19
C ILE A 11 27.70 0.22 0.72
N ALA A 12 27.93 -0.69 1.67
CA ALA A 12 29.09 -0.63 2.56
C ALA A 12 30.42 -0.64 1.79
N LYS A 13 30.50 -1.41 0.70
CA LYS A 13 31.69 -1.45 -0.16
C LYS A 13 31.91 -0.15 -0.92
N LEU A 14 30.88 0.42 -1.52
CA LEU A 14 30.94 1.73 -2.21
C LEU A 14 31.36 2.85 -1.25
N TYR A 15 30.84 2.84 -0.02
CA TYR A 15 31.24 3.78 1.01
C TYR A 15 32.71 3.59 1.40
N LYS A 16 33.14 2.35 1.69
CA LYS A 16 34.50 2.08 2.16
C LYS A 16 35.59 2.31 1.10
N GLU A 17 35.32 1.93 -0.15
CA GLU A 17 36.35 1.92 -1.21
C GLU A 17 36.33 3.17 -2.08
N LEU A 18 35.16 3.79 -2.28
CA LEU A 18 35.00 4.96 -3.15
C LEU A 18 34.51 6.21 -2.41
N ASN A 19 34.30 6.14 -1.09
CA ASN A 19 33.78 7.23 -0.26
C ASN A 19 32.47 7.83 -0.79
N ILE A 20 31.60 6.97 -1.34
CA ILE A 20 30.30 7.37 -1.86
C ILE A 20 29.33 7.54 -0.70
N VAL A 21 28.85 8.78 -0.50
CA VAL A 21 28.00 9.16 0.64
C VAL A 21 26.63 9.67 0.23
N ASP A 22 26.45 10.02 -1.04
CA ASP A 22 25.23 10.62 -1.56
C ASP A 22 25.00 10.24 -3.03
N LYS A 23 23.89 10.74 -3.59
CA LYS A 23 23.53 10.52 -4.99
C LYS A 23 24.58 11.08 -5.96
N ALA A 24 25.10 12.28 -5.68
CA ALA A 24 25.99 13.00 -6.57
C ALA A 24 27.35 12.27 -6.71
N SER A 25 27.96 11.90 -5.59
CA SER A 25 29.19 11.11 -5.53
C SER A 25 29.04 9.75 -6.20
N LEU A 26 27.89 9.08 -6.03
CA LEU A 26 27.59 7.83 -6.72
C LEU A 26 27.48 8.01 -8.24
N GLN A 27 26.77 9.05 -8.70
CA GLN A 27 26.63 9.34 -10.12
C GLN A 27 27.99 9.56 -10.78
N VAL A 28 28.81 10.42 -10.18
CA VAL A 28 30.16 10.73 -10.68
C VAL A 28 31.05 9.48 -10.70
N ALA A 29 30.95 8.61 -9.69
CA ALA A 29 31.73 7.37 -9.66
C ALA A 29 31.32 6.42 -10.80
N CYS A 30 30.03 6.26 -11.07
CA CYS A 30 29.53 5.44 -12.17
C CYS A 30 29.83 6.03 -13.55
N GLU A 31 29.72 7.36 -13.73
CA GLU A 31 30.05 8.03 -15.00
C GLU A 31 31.54 7.91 -15.34
N ASN A 32 32.39 7.85 -14.31
CA ASN A 32 33.83 7.63 -14.46
C ASN A 32 34.23 6.14 -14.54
N GLY A 33 33.27 5.20 -14.52
CA GLY A 33 33.55 3.76 -14.58
C GLY A 33 34.22 3.17 -13.33
N LYS A 34 34.29 3.91 -12.22
CA LYS A 34 35.00 3.49 -11.00
C LYS A 34 34.26 2.40 -10.23
N VAL A 35 32.95 2.29 -10.41
CA VAL A 35 32.15 1.31 -9.68
C VAL A 35 32.39 -0.09 -10.24
N SER A 36 32.52 -0.24 -11.56
CA SER A 36 32.79 -1.55 -12.18
C SER A 36 34.23 -2.08 -11.98
N GLU A 37 35.14 -1.26 -11.47
CA GLU A 37 36.47 -1.69 -11.04
C GLU A 37 36.43 -2.46 -9.71
N LEU A 38 35.37 -2.27 -8.90
CA LEU A 38 35.22 -2.97 -7.63
C LEU A 38 34.77 -4.42 -7.86
N SER A 39 35.43 -5.37 -7.18
CA SER A 39 34.98 -6.77 -7.18
C SER A 39 33.52 -6.90 -6.72
N GLY A 40 32.70 -7.65 -7.47
CA GLY A 40 31.26 -7.79 -7.21
C GLY A 40 30.36 -6.75 -7.91
N PHE A 41 30.94 -5.86 -8.71
CA PHE A 41 30.22 -4.91 -9.56
C PHE A 41 30.60 -5.12 -11.03
N ALA A 42 29.78 -5.89 -11.76
CA ALA A 42 29.98 -6.01 -13.21
C ALA A 42 29.62 -4.69 -13.92
N LYS A 43 30.14 -4.48 -15.13
CA LYS A 43 29.79 -3.29 -15.97
C LYS A 43 28.28 -3.09 -16.11
N LYS A 44 27.53 -4.18 -16.29
CA LYS A 44 26.06 -4.13 -16.35
C LYS A 44 25.44 -3.65 -15.02
N THR A 45 26.03 -4.02 -13.87
CA THR A 45 25.58 -3.52 -12.57
C THR A 45 25.82 -2.01 -12.43
N GLU A 46 26.98 -1.51 -12.85
CA GLU A 46 27.27 -0.07 -12.84
C GLU A 46 26.33 0.72 -13.75
N GLN A 47 26.07 0.21 -14.96
CA GLN A 47 25.08 0.80 -15.89
C GLN A 47 23.69 0.90 -15.26
N ASN A 48 23.21 -0.20 -14.68
CA ASN A 48 21.91 -0.22 -13.99
C ASN A 48 21.88 0.76 -12.81
N ILE A 49 22.97 0.87 -12.03
CA ILE A 49 23.07 1.84 -10.94
C ILE A 49 23.03 3.27 -11.49
N LEU A 50 23.78 3.57 -12.54
CA LEU A 50 23.81 4.91 -13.15
C LEU A 50 22.44 5.32 -13.69
N GLU A 51 21.75 4.42 -14.38
CA GLU A 51 20.38 4.64 -14.86
C GLU A 51 19.43 4.93 -13.70
N ALA A 52 19.48 4.12 -12.63
CA ALA A 52 18.65 4.32 -11.45
C ALA A 52 18.96 5.64 -10.71
N VAL A 53 20.24 6.04 -10.65
CA VAL A 53 20.67 7.32 -10.08
C VAL A 53 20.19 8.51 -10.92
N LYS A 54 20.23 8.39 -12.24
CA LYS A 54 19.72 9.45 -13.13
C LYS A 54 18.20 9.60 -13.03
N GLN A 55 17.48 8.52 -12.76
CA GLN A 55 16.04 8.54 -12.55
C GLN A 55 15.64 9.01 -11.14
N LEU A 56 16.50 8.86 -10.13
CA LEU A 56 16.25 9.37 -8.78
C LEU A 56 16.05 10.89 -8.81
N GLY A 57 14.92 11.39 -8.31
CA GLY A 57 14.59 12.82 -8.32
C GLY A 57 14.05 13.36 -9.66
N ALA A 58 13.87 12.50 -10.67
CA ALA A 58 12.96 12.83 -11.76
C ALA A 58 11.52 12.81 -11.22
N LYS A 59 10.71 13.80 -11.60
CA LYS A 59 9.30 13.86 -11.17
C LYS A 59 8.58 12.59 -11.63
N LYS A 60 8.17 11.76 -10.67
CA LYS A 60 7.39 10.55 -10.96
C LYS A 60 5.98 10.95 -11.41
N ASP A 61 5.41 10.16 -12.31
CA ASP A 61 4.00 10.33 -12.70
C ASP A 61 3.06 9.86 -11.58
N ARG A 62 3.48 8.86 -10.79
CA ARG A 62 2.70 8.28 -9.70
C ARG A 62 3.57 7.82 -8.55
N TYR A 63 2.97 7.78 -7.37
CA TYR A 63 3.58 7.43 -6.09
C TYR A 63 2.84 6.26 -5.43
N PRO A 64 3.56 5.36 -4.75
CA PRO A 64 2.97 4.19 -4.11
C PRO A 64 2.07 4.57 -2.93
N ILE A 65 1.01 3.78 -2.72
CA ILE A 65 0.01 4.03 -1.69
C ILE A 65 0.60 4.16 -0.27
N ASP A 66 1.65 3.43 0.11
CA ASP A 66 2.27 3.60 1.44
C ASP A 66 2.88 5.00 1.62
N GLN A 67 3.54 5.53 0.58
CA GLN A 67 4.09 6.89 0.61
C GLN A 67 2.96 7.92 0.68
N MET A 68 1.94 7.73 -0.15
CA MET A 68 0.77 8.62 -0.20
C MET A 68 -0.01 8.62 1.11
N ARG A 69 -0.14 7.48 1.78
CA ARG A 69 -0.82 7.34 3.07
C ARG A 69 -0.14 8.13 4.18
N ARG A 70 1.19 8.11 4.23
CA ARG A 70 1.95 8.87 5.24
C ARG A 70 1.86 10.37 4.99
N LEU A 71 2.04 10.81 3.75
CA LEU A 71 1.85 12.22 3.39
C LEU A 71 0.40 12.67 3.66
N ASN A 72 -0.58 11.83 3.34
CA ASN A 72 -1.99 12.11 3.63
C ASN A 72 -2.21 12.31 5.13
N GLN A 73 -1.58 11.49 5.99
CA GLN A 73 -1.65 11.68 7.45
C GLN A 73 -1.04 13.01 7.89
N GLU A 74 0.13 13.39 7.39
CA GLU A 74 0.74 14.70 7.72
C GLU A 74 -0.13 15.89 7.28
N ILE A 75 -0.83 15.77 6.16
CA ILE A 75 -1.77 16.78 5.69
C ILE A 75 -3.03 16.81 6.57
N ILE A 76 -3.56 15.64 6.96
CA ILE A 76 -4.68 15.54 7.90
C ILE A 76 -4.33 16.20 9.23
N ASP A 77 -3.17 15.85 9.80
CA ASP A 77 -2.68 16.42 11.06
C ASP A 77 -2.57 17.95 10.97
N TYR A 78 -2.20 18.49 9.79
CA TYR A 78 -2.19 19.92 9.54
C TYR A 78 -3.61 20.51 9.41
N ILE A 79 -4.51 19.87 8.64
CA ILE A 79 -5.90 20.31 8.47
C ILE A 79 -6.61 20.40 9.82
N ASP A 80 -6.35 19.46 10.73
CA ASP A 80 -6.91 19.44 12.09
C ASP A 80 -6.51 20.66 12.95
N THR A 81 -5.46 21.38 12.58
CA THR A 81 -5.07 22.64 13.24
C THR A 81 -5.76 23.88 12.68
N LEU A 82 -6.49 23.74 11.58
CA LEU A 82 -7.08 24.87 10.86
C LEU A 82 -8.45 25.25 11.43
N ASN A 83 -8.75 26.55 11.37
CA ASN A 83 -10.05 27.08 11.76
C ASN A 83 -11.00 27.15 10.57
N TYR A 84 -12.31 27.17 10.86
CA TYR A 84 -13.40 27.34 9.91
C TYR A 84 -13.63 26.16 8.96
N ILE A 85 -13.20 24.95 9.32
CA ILE A 85 -13.50 23.72 8.58
C ILE A 85 -14.60 22.98 9.32
N ASP A 86 -15.69 22.65 8.62
CA ASP A 86 -16.80 21.88 9.22
C ASP A 86 -16.52 20.38 9.14
N GLN A 87 -16.03 19.93 7.98
CA GLN A 87 -15.65 18.55 7.73
C GLN A 87 -14.72 18.48 6.51
N TYR A 88 -13.94 17.40 6.40
CA TYR A 88 -13.09 17.16 5.25
C TYR A 88 -12.90 15.66 4.99
N SER A 89 -12.48 15.31 3.78
CA SER A 89 -12.11 13.94 3.42
C SER A 89 -11.11 13.95 2.28
N SER A 90 -10.15 13.02 2.30
CA SER A 90 -9.39 12.67 1.11
C SER A 90 -10.34 12.11 0.03
N ALA A 91 -10.01 12.33 -1.23
CA ALA A 91 -10.76 11.91 -2.41
C ALA A 91 -9.84 11.26 -3.44
N GLY A 92 -10.25 11.26 -4.71
CA GLY A 92 -9.42 10.82 -5.82
C GLY A 92 -9.05 9.34 -5.76
N SER A 93 -7.96 9.02 -6.46
CA SER A 93 -7.45 7.65 -6.56
C SER A 93 -6.99 7.07 -5.22
N PHE A 94 -6.49 7.94 -4.33
CA PHE A 94 -6.03 7.54 -3.00
C PHE A 94 -7.19 6.99 -2.14
N ARG A 95 -8.34 7.69 -2.11
CA ARG A 95 -9.54 7.23 -1.39
C ARG A 95 -10.09 5.90 -1.93
N ARG A 96 -9.82 5.59 -3.20
CA ARG A 96 -10.18 4.31 -3.83
C ARG A 96 -9.12 3.21 -3.62
N PHE A 97 -8.12 3.44 -2.78
CA PHE A 97 -7.03 2.50 -2.50
C PHE A 97 -6.27 2.05 -3.75
N LYS A 98 -6.15 2.93 -4.76
CA LYS A 98 -5.26 2.65 -5.89
C LYS A 98 -3.82 2.49 -5.39
N GLU A 99 -3.16 1.44 -5.88
CA GLU A 99 -1.76 1.14 -5.52
C GLU A 99 -0.80 2.29 -5.84
N MET A 100 -1.12 3.07 -6.88
CA MET A 100 -0.33 4.18 -7.38
C MET A 100 -1.21 5.41 -7.68
N SER A 101 -0.94 6.52 -6.99
CA SER A 101 -1.65 7.79 -7.14
C SER A 101 -0.74 8.89 -7.66
N LYS A 102 -1.27 9.82 -8.46
CA LYS A 102 -0.49 10.95 -9.00
C LYS A 102 -0.30 12.06 -7.96
N ASP A 103 -1.35 12.32 -7.22
CA ASP A 103 -1.54 13.42 -6.29
C ASP A 103 -2.50 12.98 -5.16
N LEU A 104 -2.66 13.85 -4.16
CA LEU A 104 -3.68 13.73 -3.14
C LEU A 104 -4.77 14.78 -3.38
N ASP A 105 -6.02 14.35 -3.31
CA ASP A 105 -7.19 15.22 -3.41
C ASP A 105 -7.89 15.32 -2.05
N PHE A 106 -8.30 16.52 -1.64
CA PHE A 106 -9.07 16.77 -0.43
C PHE A 106 -10.30 17.60 -0.73
N ILE A 107 -11.44 17.19 -0.18
CA ILE A 107 -12.66 17.99 -0.14
C ILE A 107 -12.80 18.56 1.27
N ILE A 108 -12.95 19.87 1.38
CA ILE A 108 -13.06 20.60 2.63
C ILE A 108 -14.35 21.42 2.61
N SER A 109 -15.25 21.12 3.54
CA SER A 109 -16.47 21.87 3.82
C SER A 109 -16.15 23.12 4.64
N THR A 110 -16.59 24.29 4.17
CA THR A 110 -16.43 25.56 4.88
C THR A 110 -17.36 26.64 4.36
N ASP A 111 -17.91 27.45 5.26
CA ASP A 111 -18.56 28.73 4.91
C ASP A 111 -17.57 29.91 4.79
N ASN A 112 -16.28 29.68 5.08
CA ASN A 112 -15.22 30.70 5.07
C ASN A 112 -14.05 30.32 4.14
N PRO A 113 -14.30 30.08 2.84
CA PRO A 113 -13.29 29.52 1.93
C PRO A 113 -12.02 30.38 1.82
N LYS A 114 -12.14 31.71 1.87
CA LYS A 114 -10.96 32.59 1.86
C LYS A 114 -10.08 32.43 3.10
N ALA A 115 -10.67 32.25 4.27
CA ALA A 115 -9.91 32.08 5.51
C ALA A 115 -9.19 30.71 5.53
N VAL A 116 -9.88 29.65 5.10
CA VAL A 116 -9.29 28.31 4.96
C VAL A 116 -8.19 28.30 3.90
N GLN A 117 -8.41 28.93 2.74
CA GLN A 117 -7.39 29.08 1.70
C GLN A 117 -6.11 29.70 2.25
N GLN A 118 -6.20 30.84 2.95
CA GLN A 118 -5.01 31.51 3.49
C GLN A 118 -4.26 30.65 4.50
N GLN A 119 -4.97 29.86 5.29
CA GLN A 119 -4.35 28.88 6.19
C GLN A 119 -3.63 27.79 5.38
N LEU A 120 -4.28 27.16 4.39
CA LEU A 120 -3.67 26.13 3.54
C LEU A 120 -2.40 26.59 2.81
N LEU A 121 -2.31 27.87 2.43
CA LEU A 121 -1.08 28.41 1.83
C LEU A 121 0.11 28.38 2.80
N ASN A 122 -0.10 28.23 4.10
CA ASN A 122 0.95 28.13 5.11
C ASN A 122 1.29 26.67 5.51
N ILE A 123 0.82 25.69 4.74
CA ILE A 123 1.13 24.27 4.99
C ILE A 123 2.64 24.03 5.01
N PRO A 124 3.16 23.23 5.97
CA PRO A 124 4.56 22.85 6.01
C PRO A 124 5.03 22.21 4.70
N ASN A 125 6.34 22.32 4.42
CA ASN A 125 7.00 21.72 3.26
C ASN A 125 6.42 22.13 1.89
N LYS A 126 5.62 23.21 1.82
CA LYS A 126 5.17 23.78 0.55
C LYS A 126 6.35 24.19 -0.33
N VAL A 127 6.43 23.60 -1.51
CA VAL A 127 7.43 23.93 -2.55
C VAL A 127 6.87 24.97 -3.50
N LYS A 128 5.61 24.82 -3.91
CA LYS A 128 5.02 25.67 -4.94
C LYS A 128 3.50 25.79 -4.80
N GLU A 129 3.00 26.98 -5.10
CA GLU A 129 1.58 27.23 -5.37
C GLU A 129 1.33 27.04 -6.87
N VAL A 130 0.56 26.02 -7.22
CA VAL A 130 0.26 25.68 -8.63
C VAL A 130 -0.94 26.48 -9.12
N ALA A 131 -2.01 26.53 -8.31
CA ALA A 131 -3.20 27.32 -8.58
C ALA A 131 -3.87 27.72 -7.27
N VAL A 132 -4.26 28.99 -7.13
CA VAL A 132 -4.96 29.49 -5.95
C VAL A 132 -6.19 30.26 -6.41
N GLY A 133 -7.37 29.71 -6.11
CA GLY A 133 -8.66 30.30 -6.43
C GLY A 133 -9.64 30.16 -5.27
N ASN A 134 -10.81 30.79 -5.38
CA ASN A 134 -11.78 30.85 -4.27
C ASN A 134 -12.25 29.47 -3.79
N THR A 135 -12.39 28.49 -4.69
CA THR A 135 -12.91 27.14 -4.39
C THR A 135 -11.88 26.03 -4.63
N LYS A 136 -10.65 26.39 -5.02
CA LYS A 136 -9.58 25.44 -5.29
C LYS A 136 -8.22 25.99 -4.87
N VAL A 137 -7.45 25.17 -4.16
CA VAL A 137 -6.03 25.39 -3.89
C VAL A 137 -5.26 24.16 -4.37
N SER A 138 -4.30 24.36 -5.27
CA SER A 138 -3.40 23.32 -5.77
C SER A 138 -1.98 23.66 -5.37
N LEU A 139 -1.33 22.78 -4.62
CA LEU A 139 0.02 22.94 -4.10
C LEU A 139 0.92 21.78 -4.55
N GLU A 140 2.22 22.02 -4.49
CA GLU A 140 3.23 20.96 -4.50
C GLU A 140 3.97 20.98 -3.16
N LEU A 141 4.05 19.83 -2.50
CA LEU A 141 4.72 19.65 -1.22
C LEU A 141 5.98 18.79 -1.39
N ALA A 142 7.05 19.14 -0.68
CA ALA A 142 8.22 18.30 -0.54
C ALA A 142 7.92 17.16 0.43
N TYR A 143 8.18 15.92 0.01
CA TYR A 143 8.02 14.74 0.84
C TYR A 143 9.13 13.74 0.53
N ASP A 144 9.96 13.41 1.53
CA ASP A 144 11.25 12.74 1.32
C ASP A 144 12.11 13.44 0.24
N ASP A 145 12.37 12.74 -0.87
CA ASP A 145 13.18 13.18 -2.02
C ASP A 145 12.27 13.54 -3.22
N GLU A 146 10.96 13.66 -3.00
CA GLU A 146 9.94 13.83 -4.04
C GLU A 146 9.16 15.14 -3.84
N THR A 147 8.53 15.59 -4.93
CA THR A 147 7.60 16.72 -4.92
C THR A 147 6.22 16.22 -5.37
N ILE A 148 5.27 16.18 -4.44
CA ILE A 148 3.95 15.58 -4.65
C ILE A 148 2.89 16.68 -4.73
N GLY A 149 1.97 16.55 -5.70
CA GLY A 149 0.84 17.47 -5.85
C GLY A 149 -0.26 17.19 -4.84
N VAL A 150 -0.86 18.25 -4.32
CA VAL A 150 -2.03 18.18 -3.43
C VAL A 150 -3.07 19.20 -3.87
N ASP A 151 -4.29 18.73 -4.10
CA ASP A 151 -5.44 19.53 -4.52
C ASP A 151 -6.47 19.60 -3.39
N PHE A 152 -6.81 20.82 -2.96
CA PHE A 152 -7.88 21.09 -2.00
C PHE A 152 -9.05 21.75 -2.70
N ARG A 153 -10.26 21.22 -2.51
CA ARG A 153 -11.52 21.80 -2.94
C ARG A 153 -12.24 22.36 -1.72
N LEU A 154 -12.56 23.65 -1.76
CA LEU A 154 -13.29 24.34 -0.70
C LEU A 154 -14.74 24.48 -1.16
N ILE A 155 -15.67 23.92 -0.42
CA ILE A 155 -17.09 23.81 -0.81
C ILE A 155 -18.01 24.15 0.36
N GLU A 156 -19.21 24.67 0.06
CA GLU A 156 -20.24 24.82 1.09
C GLU A 156 -20.68 23.46 1.70
N PRO A 157 -21.12 23.44 2.97
CA PRO A 157 -21.48 22.21 3.66
C PRO A 157 -22.52 21.33 2.96
N SER A 158 -23.50 21.95 2.29
CA SER A 158 -24.59 21.23 1.63
C SER A 158 -24.12 20.45 0.39
N ALA A 159 -23.05 20.87 -0.27
CA ALA A 159 -22.51 20.18 -1.45
C ALA A 159 -21.44 19.13 -1.12
N PHE A 160 -21.01 19.00 0.14
CA PHE A 160 -19.85 18.19 0.54
C PHE A 160 -19.89 16.75 0.00
N TYR A 161 -20.99 16.02 0.21
CA TYR A 161 -21.05 14.60 -0.18
C TYR A 161 -21.17 14.40 -1.70
N HIS A 162 -21.79 15.33 -2.42
CA HIS A 162 -21.84 15.31 -3.88
C HIS A 162 -20.45 15.60 -4.47
N THR A 163 -19.74 16.57 -3.91
CA THR A 163 -18.36 16.87 -4.30
C THR A 163 -17.45 15.69 -3.96
N LEU A 164 -17.59 15.09 -2.78
CA LEU A 164 -16.83 13.91 -2.38
C LEU A 164 -17.08 12.72 -3.32
N GLN A 165 -18.33 12.41 -3.67
CA GLN A 165 -18.66 11.36 -4.63
C GLN A 165 -17.99 11.63 -5.97
N HIS A 166 -18.19 12.85 -6.51
CA HIS A 166 -17.65 13.26 -7.80
C HIS A 166 -16.13 13.14 -7.86
N PHE A 167 -15.41 13.72 -6.88
CA PHE A 167 -13.95 13.73 -6.87
C PHE A 167 -13.33 12.43 -6.38
N THR A 168 -14.08 11.58 -5.67
CA THR A 168 -13.66 10.19 -5.42
C THR A 168 -13.60 9.42 -6.72
N GLY A 169 -14.54 9.65 -7.64
CA GLY A 169 -14.59 8.95 -8.93
C GLY A 169 -14.76 7.43 -8.75
N SER A 170 -14.26 6.60 -9.67
CA SER A 170 -13.51 6.94 -10.89
C SER A 170 -14.31 7.75 -11.93
N LYS A 171 -13.66 8.13 -13.03
CA LYS A 171 -14.34 8.80 -14.16
C LYS A 171 -15.45 7.92 -14.72
N GLU A 172 -15.18 6.63 -14.86
CA GLU A 172 -16.08 5.62 -15.40
C GLU A 172 -17.26 5.38 -14.44
N HIS A 173 -17.01 5.31 -13.14
CA HIS A 173 -18.04 5.30 -12.10
C HIS A 173 -18.97 6.53 -12.21
N ASN A 174 -18.39 7.73 -12.36
CA ASN A 174 -19.17 8.96 -12.55
C ASN A 174 -19.93 9.01 -13.87
N ILE A 175 -19.47 8.30 -14.91
CA ILE A 175 -20.23 8.14 -16.16
C ILE A 175 -21.52 7.34 -15.88
N ARG A 176 -21.45 6.25 -15.11
CA ARG A 176 -22.63 5.45 -14.74
C ARG A 176 -23.65 6.26 -13.94
N ILE A 177 -23.22 7.02 -12.93
CA ILE A 177 -24.12 7.90 -12.17
C ILE A 177 -24.82 8.91 -13.09
N ARG A 178 -24.07 9.55 -14.01
CA ARG A 178 -24.67 10.48 -14.98
C ARG A 178 -25.65 9.80 -15.94
N GLN A 179 -25.43 8.54 -16.30
CA GLN A 179 -26.39 7.77 -17.09
C GLN A 179 -27.68 7.51 -16.31
N LEU A 180 -27.58 7.17 -15.02
CA LEU A 180 -28.74 6.97 -14.13
C LEU A 180 -29.56 8.26 -13.99
N ALA A 181 -28.91 9.40 -13.77
CA ALA A 181 -29.58 10.70 -13.71
C ALA A 181 -30.26 11.05 -15.04
N LYS A 182 -29.57 10.86 -16.16
CA LYS A 182 -30.14 11.14 -17.49
C LYS A 182 -31.39 10.31 -17.78
N ALA A 183 -31.47 9.08 -17.29
CA ALA A 183 -32.65 8.23 -17.45
C ALA A 183 -33.88 8.75 -16.70
N ARG A 184 -33.70 9.73 -15.80
CA ARG A 184 -34.73 10.36 -14.97
C ARG A 184 -34.91 11.86 -15.29
N ASP A 185 -34.37 12.32 -16.42
CA ASP A 185 -34.31 13.74 -16.79
C ASP A 185 -33.61 14.65 -15.76
N GLU A 186 -32.68 14.08 -15.00
CA GLU A 186 -31.85 14.76 -13.99
C GLU A 186 -30.42 14.98 -14.50
N LYS A 187 -29.70 15.93 -13.88
CA LYS A 187 -28.27 16.18 -14.13
C LYS A 187 -27.48 16.15 -12.84
N VAL A 188 -26.47 15.28 -12.77
CA VAL A 188 -25.52 15.22 -11.65
C VAL A 188 -24.33 16.14 -11.91
N SER A 189 -23.97 16.91 -10.90
CA SER A 189 -22.75 17.72 -10.82
C SER A 189 -22.04 17.50 -9.49
N GLU A 190 -20.87 18.11 -9.29
CA GLU A 190 -20.20 18.14 -7.98
C GLU A 190 -21.00 18.88 -6.89
N TYR A 191 -21.99 19.70 -7.26
CA TYR A 191 -22.79 20.49 -6.31
C TYR A 191 -24.09 19.82 -5.90
N GLY A 192 -24.57 18.81 -6.65
CA GLY A 192 -25.87 18.19 -6.42
C GLY A 192 -26.48 17.58 -7.68
N ILE A 193 -27.75 17.18 -7.55
CA ILE A 193 -28.58 16.62 -8.62
C ILE A 193 -29.66 17.64 -9.00
N GLU A 194 -29.57 18.19 -10.21
CA GLU A 194 -30.56 19.11 -10.77
C GLU A 194 -31.71 18.31 -11.40
N GLN A 195 -32.94 18.56 -10.96
CA GLN A 195 -34.15 17.96 -11.52
C GLN A 195 -34.63 18.70 -12.77
N ALA A 196 -35.57 18.10 -13.50
CA ALA A 196 -36.11 18.67 -14.74
C ALA A 196 -36.76 20.06 -14.56
N ASP A 197 -37.24 20.39 -13.36
CA ASP A 197 -37.82 21.70 -13.01
C ASP A 197 -36.78 22.73 -12.56
N GLY A 198 -35.49 22.36 -12.53
CA GLY A 198 -34.37 23.19 -12.09
C GLY A 198 -34.08 23.12 -10.58
N THR A 199 -34.82 22.32 -9.81
CA THR A 199 -34.55 22.12 -8.38
C THR A 199 -33.24 21.38 -8.18
N LEU A 200 -32.34 21.94 -7.34
CA LEU A 200 -31.08 21.30 -6.98
C LEU A 200 -31.24 20.51 -5.67
N ILE A 201 -31.09 19.19 -5.76
CA ILE A 201 -31.10 18.29 -4.60
C ILE A 201 -29.67 18.09 -4.09
N GLN A 202 -29.52 18.29 -2.78
CA GLN A 202 -28.28 18.07 -2.04
C GLN A 202 -28.54 17.07 -0.91
N TYR A 203 -27.62 16.12 -0.74
CA TYR A 203 -27.74 15.04 0.24
C TYR A 203 -26.64 15.15 1.29
N ASP A 204 -26.97 14.73 2.51
CA ASP A 204 -26.11 14.72 3.70
C ASP A 204 -25.30 13.42 3.86
N SER A 205 -25.24 12.58 2.81
CA SER A 205 -24.37 11.40 2.76
C SER A 205 -24.20 10.93 1.32
N GLU A 206 -23.08 10.26 1.03
CA GLU A 206 -22.92 9.59 -0.27
C GLU A 206 -23.98 8.50 -0.46
N ALA A 207 -24.33 7.75 0.59
CA ALA A 207 -25.32 6.66 0.52
C ALA A 207 -26.68 7.13 -0.05
N LYS A 208 -27.17 8.31 0.38
CA LYS A 208 -28.42 8.88 -0.16
C LYS A 208 -28.33 9.27 -1.64
N ILE A 209 -27.13 9.58 -2.15
CA ILE A 209 -26.92 9.82 -3.59
C ILE A 209 -27.18 8.53 -4.38
N TYR A 210 -26.69 7.38 -3.89
CA TYR A 210 -26.93 6.07 -4.51
C TYR A 210 -28.40 5.64 -4.36
N GLU A 211 -28.98 5.82 -3.17
CA GLU A 211 -30.39 5.52 -2.88
C GLU A 211 -31.33 6.29 -3.83
N HIS A 212 -31.02 7.57 -4.11
CA HIS A 212 -31.78 8.37 -5.06
C HIS A 212 -31.91 7.69 -6.43
N PHE A 213 -30.87 7.00 -6.89
CA PHE A 213 -30.89 6.24 -8.15
C PHE A 213 -31.35 4.78 -8.00
N ASN A 214 -31.87 4.39 -6.83
CA ASN A 214 -32.28 3.01 -6.50
C ASN A 214 -31.14 1.99 -6.65
N VAL A 215 -29.91 2.38 -6.31
CA VAL A 215 -28.75 1.48 -6.29
C VAL A 215 -28.13 1.47 -4.90
N ASN A 216 -27.45 0.37 -4.56
CA ASN A 216 -26.75 0.26 -3.28
C ASN A 216 -25.57 1.23 -3.23
N PHE A 217 -25.20 1.65 -2.03
CA PHE A 217 -23.96 2.40 -1.82
C PHE A 217 -22.76 1.56 -2.29
N ILE A 218 -21.93 2.16 -3.15
CA ILE A 218 -20.72 1.53 -3.66
C ILE A 218 -19.52 2.08 -2.87
N PRO A 219 -18.82 1.24 -2.08
CA PRO A 219 -17.63 1.65 -1.35
C PRO A 219 -16.57 2.25 -2.28
N PRO A 220 -15.83 3.29 -1.85
CA PRO A 220 -14.82 3.97 -2.68
C PRO A 220 -13.82 3.02 -3.35
N ALA A 221 -13.35 2.00 -2.64
CA ALA A 221 -12.38 1.01 -3.14
C ALA A 221 -12.89 0.19 -4.34
N MET A 222 -14.22 0.12 -4.55
CA MET A 222 -14.84 -0.64 -5.63
C MET A 222 -15.19 0.23 -6.85
N ARG A 223 -15.02 1.56 -6.77
CA ARG A 223 -15.42 2.51 -7.83
C ARG A 223 -14.37 2.56 -8.93
N GLU A 224 -14.44 1.63 -9.86
CA GLU A 224 -13.36 1.36 -10.80
C GLU A 224 -13.71 1.69 -12.25
N ASP A 225 -14.60 0.92 -12.86
CA ASP A 225 -14.88 0.98 -14.30
C ASP A 225 -16.37 1.08 -14.63
N GLY A 226 -17.22 1.14 -13.61
CA GLY A 226 -18.67 1.18 -13.73
C GLY A 226 -19.33 -0.20 -13.71
N SER A 227 -18.57 -1.30 -13.80
CA SER A 227 -19.10 -2.67 -13.69
C SER A 227 -19.59 -2.99 -12.27
N GLU A 228 -19.14 -2.24 -11.27
CA GLU A 228 -19.56 -2.40 -9.88
C GLU A 228 -21.04 -2.08 -9.64
N PHE A 229 -21.69 -1.34 -10.54
CA PHE A 229 -23.15 -1.11 -10.49
C PHE A 229 -23.96 -2.36 -10.84
N ASP A 230 -23.35 -3.31 -11.54
CA ASP A 230 -24.01 -4.51 -12.04
C ASP A 230 -23.65 -5.76 -11.19
N LYS A 231 -22.97 -5.54 -10.05
CA LYS A 231 -22.51 -6.58 -9.12
C LYS A 231 -23.26 -6.49 -7.79
N ASP A 232 -23.47 -7.63 -7.15
CA ASP A 232 -23.94 -7.67 -5.77
C ASP A 232 -22.76 -7.37 -4.83
N LEU A 233 -22.87 -6.25 -4.12
CA LEU A 233 -21.86 -5.76 -3.18
C LEU A 233 -22.32 -5.88 -1.71
N SER A 234 -23.39 -6.63 -1.44
CA SER A 234 -24.00 -6.74 -0.10
C SER A 234 -23.13 -7.51 0.91
N ASN A 235 -22.26 -8.41 0.44
CA ASN A 235 -21.45 -9.30 1.29
C ASN A 235 -19.94 -9.14 1.07
N ILE A 236 -19.47 -7.90 0.94
CA ILE A 236 -18.03 -7.61 0.83
C ILE A 236 -17.42 -7.58 2.23
N ILE A 237 -16.22 -8.14 2.36
CA ILE A 237 -15.43 -8.06 3.58
C ILE A 237 -15.15 -6.60 3.98
N THR A 238 -15.28 -6.34 5.27
CA THR A 238 -15.00 -5.06 5.91
C THR A 238 -13.89 -5.22 6.95
N ILE A 239 -13.41 -4.11 7.52
CA ILE A 239 -12.40 -4.16 8.59
C ILE A 239 -12.94 -4.91 9.82
N ASP A 240 -14.23 -4.79 10.11
CA ASP A 240 -14.87 -5.43 11.27
C ASP A 240 -14.99 -6.96 11.11
N ASP A 241 -14.90 -7.46 9.88
CA ASP A 241 -14.85 -8.90 9.59
C ASP A 241 -13.45 -9.51 9.82
N ILE A 242 -12.41 -8.67 9.93
CA ILE A 242 -11.03 -9.11 10.18
C ILE A 242 -10.82 -9.32 11.67
N ASN A 243 -10.73 -10.58 12.08
CA ASN A 243 -10.57 -10.98 13.48
C ASN A 243 -9.23 -11.65 13.79
N GLY A 244 -8.26 -11.58 12.88
CA GLY A 244 -6.92 -12.11 13.09
C GLY A 244 -5.97 -11.75 11.95
N ASP A 245 -4.67 -11.90 12.21
CA ASP A 245 -3.61 -11.74 11.22
C ASP A 245 -2.80 -13.05 11.12
N ILE A 246 -2.53 -13.48 9.90
CA ILE A 246 -1.95 -14.79 9.58
C ILE A 246 -0.52 -14.71 9.02
N HIS A 247 0.04 -13.51 8.89
CA HIS A 247 1.40 -13.33 8.38
C HIS A 247 2.13 -12.23 9.16
N MET A 248 2.87 -12.64 10.19
CA MET A 248 3.61 -11.74 11.07
C MET A 248 5.01 -12.25 11.38
N HIS A 249 5.94 -11.30 11.55
CA HIS A 249 7.35 -11.56 11.87
C HIS A 249 7.70 -11.00 13.24
N THR A 250 8.62 -11.66 13.93
CA THR A 250 9.08 -11.29 15.26
C THR A 250 10.60 -11.10 15.27
N THR A 251 11.16 -10.79 16.44
CA THR A 251 12.61 -10.75 16.63
C THR A 251 13.31 -12.10 16.39
N TYR A 252 12.56 -13.18 16.17
CA TYR A 252 13.15 -14.45 15.73
C TYR A 252 13.71 -14.37 14.31
N SER A 253 13.02 -13.78 13.32
CA SER A 253 13.60 -13.45 12.01
C SER A 253 14.02 -11.98 11.95
N ASP A 254 13.17 -11.15 11.36
CA ASP A 254 13.42 -9.79 10.91
C ASP A 254 12.33 -8.81 11.36
N GLY A 255 11.42 -9.27 12.23
CA GLY A 255 10.50 -8.42 12.95
C GLY A 255 11.20 -7.61 14.04
N ALA A 256 10.57 -6.50 14.45
CA ALA A 256 11.11 -5.58 15.44
C ALA A 256 10.63 -5.87 16.88
N PHE A 257 9.63 -6.73 17.04
CA PHE A 257 8.91 -6.95 18.30
C PHE A 257 8.98 -8.42 18.72
N SER A 258 8.99 -8.66 20.03
CA SER A 258 8.95 -10.03 20.57
C SER A 258 7.59 -10.68 20.30
N ILE A 259 7.49 -12.00 20.47
CA ILE A 259 6.20 -12.70 20.34
C ILE A 259 5.19 -12.12 21.34
N ARG A 260 5.60 -11.86 22.58
CA ARG A 260 4.73 -11.28 23.61
C ARG A 260 4.22 -9.88 23.23
N ASP A 261 5.10 -9.00 22.73
CA ASP A 261 4.69 -7.66 22.27
C ASP A 261 3.63 -7.76 21.15
N MET A 262 3.81 -8.71 20.23
CA MET A 262 2.86 -8.96 19.14
C MET A 262 1.53 -9.49 19.67
N VAL A 263 1.53 -10.41 20.65
CA VAL A 263 0.33 -10.92 21.31
C VAL A 263 -0.47 -9.78 21.96
N GLU A 264 0.20 -8.97 22.79
CA GLU A 264 -0.44 -7.86 23.48
C GLU A 264 -1.03 -6.83 22.50
N ALA A 265 -0.32 -6.54 21.40
CA ALA A 265 -0.82 -5.66 20.35
C ALA A 265 -2.05 -6.22 19.61
N ASN A 266 -2.08 -7.53 19.33
CA ASN A 266 -3.23 -8.17 18.68
C ASN A 266 -4.47 -8.23 19.61
N ILE A 267 -4.27 -8.45 20.91
CA ILE A 267 -5.34 -8.34 21.92
C ILE A 267 -5.90 -6.91 21.95
N ALA A 268 -5.02 -5.89 21.96
CA ALA A 268 -5.44 -4.49 21.95
C ALA A 268 -6.23 -4.10 20.69
N LYS A 269 -5.98 -4.77 19.55
CA LYS A 269 -6.77 -4.64 18.31
C LYS A 269 -8.11 -5.38 18.35
N GLY A 270 -8.34 -6.24 19.35
CA GLY A 270 -9.54 -7.05 19.47
C GLY A 270 -9.55 -8.32 18.60
N TYR A 271 -8.40 -8.70 18.04
CA TYR A 271 -8.28 -9.94 17.28
C TYR A 271 -8.47 -11.17 18.17
N LYS A 272 -9.05 -12.21 17.58
CA LYS A 272 -9.37 -13.50 18.20
C LYS A 272 -8.28 -14.53 18.00
N PHE A 273 -7.49 -14.38 16.95
CA PHE A 273 -6.31 -15.21 16.74
C PHE A 273 -5.18 -14.46 16.07
N MET A 274 -3.99 -15.03 16.16
CA MET A 274 -2.81 -14.57 15.43
C MET A 274 -1.94 -15.75 15.02
N VAL A 275 -1.20 -15.59 13.93
CA VAL A 275 -0.20 -16.57 13.48
C VAL A 275 1.17 -15.89 13.40
N ILE A 276 2.17 -16.47 14.06
CA ILE A 276 3.57 -16.08 13.87
C ILE A 276 4.16 -16.91 12.75
N THR A 277 4.70 -16.25 11.72
CA THR A 277 5.21 -16.88 10.49
C THR A 277 6.59 -16.35 10.14
N ASP A 278 7.53 -16.39 11.09
CA ASP A 278 8.93 -16.00 10.84
C ASP A 278 9.55 -16.82 9.69
N HIS A 279 10.56 -16.24 9.05
CA HIS A 279 11.17 -16.79 7.83
C HIS A 279 11.92 -18.10 8.04
N SER A 280 11.89 -18.97 7.01
CA SER A 280 12.64 -20.22 6.96
C SER A 280 14.16 -20.05 6.73
N GLN A 281 14.91 -21.16 6.82
CA GLN A 281 16.37 -21.28 6.88
C GLN A 281 17.16 -20.54 5.79
N SER A 282 16.68 -20.57 4.55
CA SER A 282 17.39 -20.08 3.35
C SER A 282 17.51 -18.56 3.34
N LEU A 283 16.58 -17.84 3.97
CA LEU A 283 16.52 -16.39 3.96
C LEU A 283 17.45 -15.76 5.01
N ARG A 284 18.75 -16.03 4.88
CA ARG A 284 19.80 -15.57 5.81
C ARG A 284 19.86 -14.05 6.00
N VAL A 285 19.44 -13.28 4.99
CA VAL A 285 19.38 -11.82 5.08
C VAL A 285 18.35 -11.33 6.09
N ALA A 286 17.35 -12.16 6.38
CA ALA A 286 16.28 -11.92 7.34
C ALA A 286 16.44 -12.78 8.61
N ASN A 287 17.66 -13.30 8.88
CA ASN A 287 17.94 -14.15 10.04
C ASN A 287 17.03 -15.40 10.14
N GLY A 288 16.70 -15.99 8.98
CA GLY A 288 15.88 -17.20 8.84
C GLY A 288 16.21 -18.31 9.83
N LEU A 289 15.17 -18.96 10.35
CA LEU A 289 15.29 -19.87 11.48
C LEU A 289 15.86 -21.21 11.02
N GLN A 290 16.91 -21.70 11.68
CA GLN A 290 17.27 -23.12 11.55
C GLN A 290 16.25 -23.98 12.30
N VAL A 291 16.16 -25.27 11.99
CA VAL A 291 15.19 -26.21 12.59
C VAL A 291 15.13 -26.09 14.12
N GLU A 292 16.26 -26.05 14.82
CA GLU A 292 16.28 -25.97 16.28
C GLU A 292 15.72 -24.65 16.81
N ARG A 293 15.87 -23.55 16.05
CA ARG A 293 15.29 -22.25 16.42
C ARG A 293 13.79 -22.22 16.18
N LEU A 294 13.32 -22.84 15.09
CA LEU A 294 11.90 -23.00 14.79
C LEU A 294 11.20 -23.80 15.88
N LEU A 295 11.79 -24.93 16.31
CA LEU A 295 11.20 -25.75 17.38
C LEU A 295 11.15 -25.01 18.71
N ARG A 296 12.19 -24.25 19.07
CA ARG A 296 12.16 -23.39 20.28
C ARG A 296 11.09 -22.30 20.19
N GLN A 297 10.94 -21.69 19.02
CA GLN A 297 9.89 -20.70 18.79
C GLN A 297 8.50 -21.33 18.96
N ASN A 298 8.29 -22.52 18.40
CA ASN A 298 7.05 -23.26 18.55
C ASN A 298 6.74 -23.55 20.03
N GLU A 299 7.74 -24.01 20.80
CA GLU A 299 7.58 -24.22 22.25
C GLU A 299 7.19 -22.94 23.00
N GLU A 300 7.83 -21.81 22.68
CA GLU A 300 7.51 -20.50 23.27
C GLU A 300 6.08 -20.07 22.92
N ILE A 301 5.68 -20.20 21.65
CA ILE A 301 4.31 -19.89 21.19
C ILE A 301 3.29 -20.75 21.94
N LYS A 302 3.51 -22.06 22.04
CA LYS A 302 2.60 -22.97 22.78
C LYS A 302 2.57 -22.70 24.28
N ALA A 303 3.60 -22.09 24.85
CA ALA A 303 3.59 -21.66 26.24
C ALA A 303 2.77 -20.37 26.41
N LEU A 304 2.93 -19.40 25.51
CA LEU A 304 2.17 -18.15 25.51
C LEU A 304 0.68 -18.38 25.22
N ASP A 305 0.35 -19.28 24.30
CA ASP A 305 -1.04 -19.68 23.99
C ASP A 305 -1.80 -20.19 25.24
N LYS A 306 -1.08 -20.84 26.17
CA LYS A 306 -1.66 -21.27 27.46
C LYS A 306 -1.76 -20.14 28.48
N GLU A 307 -0.96 -19.09 28.34
CA GLU A 307 -0.92 -17.95 29.24
C GLU A 307 -2.01 -16.92 28.92
N TYR A 308 -2.31 -16.71 27.63
CA TYR A 308 -3.28 -15.73 27.16
C TYR A 308 -4.58 -16.42 26.74
N SER A 309 -5.65 -16.20 27.51
CA SER A 309 -6.98 -16.78 27.25
C SER A 309 -7.83 -15.99 26.25
N GLU A 310 -7.41 -14.75 25.96
CA GLU A 310 -8.15 -13.76 25.20
C GLU A 310 -7.95 -13.88 23.68
N ILE A 311 -6.90 -14.60 23.25
CA ILE A 311 -6.48 -14.75 21.86
C ILE A 311 -5.88 -16.14 21.65
N ASP A 312 -6.20 -16.79 20.52
CA ASP A 312 -5.54 -18.01 20.09
C ASP A 312 -4.21 -17.68 19.39
N ILE A 313 -3.11 -18.31 19.79
CA ILE A 313 -1.77 -18.03 19.25
C ILE A 313 -1.25 -19.26 18.51
N TYR A 314 -1.17 -19.15 17.19
CA TYR A 314 -0.76 -20.23 16.31
C TYR A 314 0.70 -20.09 15.87
N SER A 315 1.40 -21.24 15.82
CA SER A 315 2.76 -21.32 15.30
C SER A 315 2.77 -21.62 13.81
N GLY A 316 3.66 -20.94 13.09
CA GLY A 316 3.78 -21.07 11.66
C GLY A 316 5.16 -20.71 11.15
N THR A 317 5.31 -20.71 9.83
CA THR A 317 6.52 -20.25 9.17
C THR A 317 6.19 -19.74 7.78
N GLU A 318 6.90 -18.70 7.36
CA GLU A 318 7.01 -18.34 5.96
C GLU A 318 8.09 -19.20 5.29
N MET A 319 7.62 -20.30 4.70
CA MET A 319 8.42 -21.29 3.99
C MET A 319 8.92 -20.72 2.66
N ASP A 320 10.25 -20.59 2.51
CA ASP A 320 10.83 -20.30 1.21
C ASP A 320 10.65 -21.49 0.26
N ILE A 321 10.19 -21.18 -0.95
CA ILE A 321 10.14 -22.11 -2.08
C ILE A 321 11.44 -21.92 -2.83
N LEU A 322 12.32 -22.91 -2.83
CA LEU A 322 13.67 -22.80 -3.38
C LEU A 322 13.66 -22.69 -4.92
N PRO A 323 14.77 -22.27 -5.55
CA PRO A 323 14.83 -22.08 -7.00
C PRO A 323 14.56 -23.34 -7.84
N ASP A 324 14.75 -24.53 -7.25
CA ASP A 324 14.44 -25.83 -7.85
C ASP A 324 13.02 -26.33 -7.53
N GLY A 325 12.24 -25.54 -6.79
CA GLY A 325 10.86 -25.87 -6.39
C GLY A 325 10.73 -26.75 -5.16
N SER A 326 11.85 -27.14 -4.52
CA SER A 326 11.80 -27.78 -3.20
C SER A 326 11.43 -26.77 -2.11
N LEU A 327 10.97 -27.26 -0.96
CA LEU A 327 10.67 -26.44 0.22
C LEU A 327 11.82 -26.49 1.21
N ASP A 328 11.97 -25.41 1.97
CA ASP A 328 13.13 -25.17 2.82
C ASP A 328 13.12 -25.92 4.17
N TYR A 329 12.02 -26.58 4.56
CA TYR A 329 12.01 -27.58 5.64
C TYR A 329 11.37 -28.90 5.18
N ASP A 330 11.79 -29.99 5.82
CA ASP A 330 11.19 -31.31 5.66
C ASP A 330 9.79 -31.38 6.31
N ASP A 331 8.96 -32.25 5.75
CA ASP A 331 7.58 -32.52 6.17
C ASP A 331 7.43 -32.87 7.67
N GLU A 332 8.42 -33.54 8.26
CA GLU A 332 8.42 -33.90 9.69
C GLU A 332 8.41 -32.65 10.60
N PHE A 333 9.06 -31.57 10.19
CA PHE A 333 9.06 -30.31 10.95
C PHE A 333 7.79 -29.51 10.67
N LEU A 334 7.30 -29.52 9.43
CA LEU A 334 6.08 -28.82 9.06
C LEU A 334 4.84 -29.41 9.74
N ALA A 335 4.82 -30.72 9.98
CA ALA A 335 3.76 -31.39 10.71
C ALA A 335 3.57 -30.91 12.16
N GLN A 336 4.56 -30.22 12.73
CA GLN A 336 4.54 -29.70 14.11
C GLN A 336 4.03 -28.26 14.22
N LEU A 337 3.81 -27.59 13.09
CA LEU A 337 3.31 -26.22 13.02
C LEU A 337 1.81 -26.20 12.74
N ASP A 338 1.13 -25.15 13.21
CA ASP A 338 -0.31 -24.98 12.98
C ASP A 338 -0.60 -24.47 11.55
N TYR A 339 0.27 -23.59 11.03
CA TYR A 339 -0.01 -22.86 9.80
C TYR A 339 1.26 -22.53 8.98
N VAL A 340 1.43 -23.14 7.80
CA VAL A 340 2.59 -22.89 6.91
C VAL A 340 2.15 -22.07 5.70
N ILE A 341 2.90 -21.02 5.38
CA ILE A 341 2.70 -20.22 4.17
C ILE A 341 3.91 -20.38 3.26
N GLY A 342 3.69 -20.52 1.95
CA GLY A 342 4.76 -20.68 0.96
C GLY A 342 5.07 -19.38 0.22
N ALA A 343 6.34 -19.03 0.04
CA ALA A 343 6.73 -17.79 -0.61
C ALA A 343 8.01 -17.93 -1.45
N ILE A 344 8.12 -17.12 -2.51
CA ILE A 344 9.33 -17.03 -3.34
C ILE A 344 10.07 -15.72 -3.00
N HIS A 345 11.29 -15.82 -2.44
CA HIS A 345 12.11 -14.64 -2.08
C HIS A 345 13.30 -14.37 -3.00
N GLN A 346 13.64 -15.33 -3.86
CA GLN A 346 14.80 -15.29 -4.73
C GLN A 346 14.54 -15.87 -6.13
N SER A 347 15.49 -15.61 -7.03
CA SER A 347 15.46 -16.08 -8.43
C SER A 347 14.26 -15.57 -9.23
N PHE A 348 13.92 -14.28 -9.09
CA PHE A 348 12.72 -13.67 -9.69
C PHE A 348 12.77 -13.54 -11.21
N ASN A 349 13.93 -13.81 -11.81
CA ASN A 349 14.17 -13.76 -13.25
C ASN A 349 13.97 -15.12 -13.96
N GLN A 350 13.48 -16.14 -13.24
CA GLN A 350 13.12 -17.44 -13.82
C GLN A 350 11.97 -17.30 -14.83
N SER A 351 11.83 -18.29 -15.72
CA SER A 351 10.71 -18.34 -16.66
C SER A 351 9.38 -18.52 -15.92
N GLU A 352 8.28 -18.12 -16.56
CA GLU A 352 6.92 -18.36 -16.04
C GLU A 352 6.73 -19.86 -15.71
N GLU A 353 7.16 -20.76 -16.59
CA GLU A 353 7.09 -22.22 -16.37
C GLU A 353 7.79 -22.66 -15.08
N GLN A 354 9.01 -22.17 -14.84
CA GLN A 354 9.77 -22.48 -13.62
C GLN A 354 9.10 -21.91 -12.36
N ILE A 355 8.56 -20.67 -12.44
CA ILE A 355 7.82 -20.06 -11.34
C ILE A 355 6.56 -20.88 -11.03
N MET A 356 5.81 -21.28 -12.06
CA MET A 356 4.60 -22.09 -11.90
C MET A 356 4.92 -23.47 -11.33
N GLU A 357 6.03 -24.09 -11.71
CA GLU A 357 6.48 -25.35 -11.12
C GLU A 357 6.78 -25.20 -9.62
N ARG A 358 7.51 -24.14 -9.23
CA ARG A 358 7.79 -23.80 -7.83
C ARG A 358 6.49 -23.62 -7.03
N LEU A 359 5.56 -22.81 -7.53
CA LEU A 359 4.28 -22.57 -6.87
C LEU A 359 3.42 -23.84 -6.79
N ALA A 360 3.36 -24.64 -7.86
CA ALA A 360 2.62 -25.89 -7.88
C ALA A 360 3.19 -26.92 -6.90
N ASN A 361 4.50 -26.98 -6.73
CA ASN A 361 5.14 -27.87 -5.75
C ASN A 361 4.77 -27.48 -4.32
N ALA A 362 4.77 -26.17 -4.01
CA ALA A 362 4.29 -25.69 -2.72
C ALA A 362 2.81 -26.04 -2.48
N CYS A 363 1.94 -25.86 -3.48
CA CYS A 363 0.51 -26.22 -3.39
C CYS A 363 0.25 -27.74 -3.26
N ARG A 364 1.19 -28.59 -3.67
CA ARG A 364 1.09 -30.05 -3.49
C ARG A 364 1.53 -30.52 -2.11
N ASN A 365 2.25 -29.69 -1.35
CA ASN A 365 2.68 -30.04 -0.01
C ASN A 365 1.48 -30.02 0.96
N PRO A 366 1.25 -31.09 1.75
CA PRO A 366 0.05 -31.19 2.61
C PRO A 366 0.05 -30.22 3.80
N TYR A 367 1.18 -29.57 4.10
CA TYR A 367 1.30 -28.64 5.22
C TYR A 367 1.15 -27.18 4.80
N VAL A 368 1.45 -26.83 3.55
CA VAL A 368 1.28 -25.47 3.03
C VAL A 368 -0.21 -25.12 2.95
N ARG A 369 -0.61 -23.98 3.54
CA ARG A 369 -2.00 -23.51 3.61
C ARG A 369 -2.33 -22.47 2.55
N HIS A 370 -1.39 -21.59 2.22
CA HIS A 370 -1.52 -20.65 1.12
C HIS A 370 -0.15 -20.16 0.61
N ILE A 371 -0.16 -19.49 -0.55
CA ILE A 371 1.01 -18.81 -1.11
C ILE A 371 0.99 -17.34 -0.71
N ALA A 372 2.00 -16.90 0.03
CA ALA A 372 2.14 -15.51 0.43
C ALA A 372 2.64 -14.65 -0.74
N HIS A 373 2.10 -13.42 -0.85
CA HIS A 373 2.48 -12.37 -1.81
C HIS A 373 2.95 -12.91 -3.18
N PRO A 374 2.07 -13.61 -3.92
CA PRO A 374 2.41 -14.57 -4.99
C PRO A 374 3.07 -13.99 -6.25
N THR A 375 3.37 -12.70 -6.28
CA THR A 375 4.10 -12.04 -7.37
C THR A 375 5.49 -11.55 -6.93
N GLY A 376 5.75 -11.47 -5.62
CA GLY A 376 6.99 -10.90 -5.06
C GLY A 376 7.22 -9.42 -5.38
N ARG A 377 6.23 -8.71 -5.96
CA ARG A 377 6.36 -7.31 -6.35
C ARG A 377 6.48 -6.40 -5.14
N ILE A 378 7.15 -5.26 -5.31
CA ILE A 378 7.17 -4.16 -4.35
C ILE A 378 6.69 -2.92 -5.10
N ILE A 379 5.49 -2.47 -4.77
CA ILE A 379 4.79 -1.37 -5.45
C ILE A 379 5.70 -0.13 -5.51
N GLY A 380 5.92 0.38 -6.71
CA GLY A 380 6.77 1.56 -6.97
C GLY A 380 8.28 1.35 -6.79
N ARG A 381 8.76 0.11 -6.57
CA ARG A 381 10.20 -0.18 -6.38
C ARG A 381 10.74 -1.34 -7.21
N ARG A 382 10.02 -2.47 -7.29
CA ARG A 382 10.48 -3.69 -7.95
C ARG A 382 9.29 -4.41 -8.57
N ASP A 383 9.38 -4.67 -9.87
CA ASP A 383 8.44 -5.58 -10.53
C ASP A 383 8.58 -7.00 -9.98
N GLY A 384 7.46 -7.70 -9.89
CA GLY A 384 7.41 -9.08 -9.45
C GLY A 384 7.95 -10.06 -10.49
N TYR A 385 8.07 -11.32 -10.09
CA TYR A 385 8.07 -12.42 -11.05
C TYR A 385 6.68 -12.57 -11.67
N LYS A 386 6.57 -13.34 -12.75
CA LYS A 386 5.34 -13.46 -13.56
C LYS A 386 4.70 -14.82 -13.34
N PRO A 387 3.88 -15.02 -12.29
CA PRO A 387 3.03 -16.18 -12.19
C PRO A 387 1.88 -16.06 -13.20
N ASN A 388 1.41 -17.20 -13.70
CA ASN A 388 0.16 -17.27 -14.44
C ASN A 388 -0.99 -17.48 -13.43
N ILE A 389 -1.80 -16.45 -13.20
CA ILE A 389 -2.89 -16.47 -12.20
C ILE A 389 -4.26 -16.75 -12.86
N GLU A 390 -4.35 -16.65 -14.19
CA GLU A 390 -5.61 -16.77 -14.93
C GLU A 390 -5.93 -18.21 -15.36
N HIS A 391 -4.96 -19.13 -15.26
CA HIS A 391 -5.11 -20.52 -15.70
C HIS A 391 -5.15 -21.52 -14.56
#